data_AF-A0A8J5MU46-F1
#
_entry.id   AF-A0A8J5MU46-F1
#
_cell.length_a   1.000
_cell.length_b   1.000
_cell.length_c   1.000
_cell.angle_alpha   90.00
_cell.angle_beta   90.00
_cell.angle_gamma   90.00
#
_symmetry.space_group_name_H-M   'P 1'
#
loop_
_entity.id
_entity.type
_entity.pdbx_description
1 polymer ?
#
loop_
_entity_poly.entity_id
_entity_poly.type
_entity_poly.pdbx_seq_one_letter_code
_entity_poly.pdbx_strand_id
1 'polypeptide(L)'
;MLYCPPNVTFNHIWVNHGISHCFLDTVTTSVYASFIVLFGLGQWLMYRKYATETDQYLRPKSVLFGIQVALSILMLLIACARIILQATVIGDHVLYGYMILYFGCNLVCWPLSLRIVFLERNYLLPTVPTRGHGVVLLVFWTLVFVSENLAFLNLRNEDWWFDLSTITDKLEFVLFILRYVCGCFLFILGLKAPGISTLRDYVNFGGTINDPLVTDDVSEHDQP
;
A
#
# COMPACT_ATOMS: atom_id res chain seq x y z
N MET A 1 32.16 4.24 2.29
CA MET A 1 30.78 4.67 2.59
C MET A 1 30.36 3.97 3.87
N LEU A 2 30.03 4.71 4.91
CA LEU A 2 29.57 4.12 6.18
C LEU A 2 28.08 3.76 6.06
N TYR A 3 27.70 2.58 6.54
CA TYR A 3 26.30 2.14 6.48
C TYR A 3 25.42 2.88 7.49
N CYS A 4 25.91 3.06 8.72
CA CYS A 4 25.33 3.87 9.77
C CYS A 4 26.25 5.09 10.07
N PRO A 5 25.74 6.16 10.69
CA PRO A 5 26.56 7.29 11.13
C PRO A 5 27.69 6.87 12.10
N PRO A 6 28.83 7.59 12.12
CA PRO A 6 30.07 7.15 12.79
C PRO A 6 29.96 6.97 14.31
N ASN A 7 28.88 7.43 14.94
CA ASN A 7 28.63 7.29 16.38
C ASN A 7 27.67 6.14 16.73
N VAL A 8 27.10 5.44 15.74
CA VAL A 8 26.09 4.40 15.98
C VAL A 8 26.41 3.15 15.18
N THR A 9 26.57 2.03 15.87
CA THR A 9 26.76 0.72 15.24
C THR A 9 25.42 0.02 15.04
N PHE A 10 25.32 -0.86 14.04
CA PHE A 10 24.12 -1.66 13.78
C PHE A 10 23.70 -2.53 14.98
N ASN A 11 24.67 -2.99 15.79
CA ASN A 11 24.42 -3.82 16.97
C ASN A 11 23.99 -3.01 18.21
N HIS A 12 24.10 -1.68 18.18
CA HIS A 12 23.54 -0.80 19.21
C HIS A 12 22.08 -0.49 18.88
N ILE A 13 21.20 -1.41 19.28
CA ILE A 13 19.76 -1.36 19.01
C ILE A 13 19.06 -0.28 19.85
N TRP A 14 19.48 -0.11 21.11
CA TRP A 14 18.91 0.82 22.06
C TRP A 14 19.94 1.88 22.44
N VAL A 15 19.72 3.12 22.03
CA VAL A 15 20.60 4.27 22.26
C VAL A 15 19.73 5.43 22.77
N ASN A 16 20.13 6.05 23.89
CA ASN A 16 19.44 7.21 24.48
C ASN A 16 17.92 7.01 24.66
N HIS A 17 17.53 5.91 25.30
CA HIS A 17 16.12 5.55 25.59
C HIS A 17 15.23 5.32 24.35
N GLY A 18 15.81 5.15 23.16
CA GLY A 18 15.09 4.82 21.94
C GLY A 18 15.83 3.86 20.99
N ILE A 19 15.17 3.49 19.90
CA ILE A 19 15.73 2.67 18.82
C ILE A 19 16.50 3.57 17.85
N SER A 20 17.67 3.13 17.38
CA SER A 20 18.45 3.89 16.41
C SER A 20 17.79 3.93 15.02
N HIS A 21 17.87 5.08 14.33
CA HIS A 21 17.33 5.25 12.97
C HIS A 21 17.85 4.21 11.99
N CYS A 22 19.17 3.96 12.03
CA CYS A 22 19.82 3.00 11.15
C CYS A 22 19.20 1.61 11.31
N PHE A 23 18.99 1.15 12.55
CA PHE A 23 18.39 -0.16 12.82
C PHE A 23 16.92 -0.21 12.43
N LEU A 24 16.11 0.78 12.85
CA LEU A 24 14.67 0.80 12.59
C LEU A 24 14.36 0.84 11.10
N ASP A 25 14.95 1.78 10.35
CA ASP A 25 14.72 1.89 8.91
C ASP A 25 15.22 0.64 8.18
N THR A 26 16.39 0.10 8.52
CA THR A 26 16.94 -1.09 7.87
C THR A 26 16.08 -2.32 8.07
N VAL A 27 15.71 -2.62 9.33
CA VAL A 27 14.99 -3.85 9.67
C VAL A 27 13.56 -3.77 9.15
N THR A 28 12.86 -2.67 9.39
CA THR A 28 11.47 -2.54 8.94
C THR A 28 11.35 -2.60 7.43
N THR A 29 12.20 -1.87 6.70
CA THR A 29 12.20 -1.88 5.23
C THR A 29 12.53 -3.25 4.66
N SER A 30 13.53 -3.92 5.21
CA SER A 30 13.92 -5.26 4.75
C SER A 30 12.80 -6.28 4.98
N VAL A 31 12.07 -6.19 6.10
CA VAL A 31 10.99 -7.11 6.44
C VAL A 31 9.81 -6.95 5.48
N TYR A 32 9.25 -5.75 5.32
CA TYR A 32 8.11 -5.60 4.40
C TYR A 32 8.53 -5.77 2.93
N ALA A 33 9.76 -5.40 2.56
CA ALA A 33 10.24 -5.55 1.18
C ALA A 33 10.46 -7.01 0.80
N SER A 34 11.10 -7.79 1.66
CA SER A 34 11.26 -9.24 1.42
C SER A 34 9.90 -9.93 1.35
N PHE A 35 8.95 -9.56 2.22
CA PHE A 35 7.61 -10.11 2.20
C PHE A 35 6.90 -9.85 0.87
N ILE A 36 6.82 -8.59 0.42
CA ILE A 36 6.10 -8.27 -0.83
C ILE A 36 6.83 -8.79 -2.07
N VAL A 37 8.16 -8.84 -2.07
CA VAL A 37 8.93 -9.42 -3.18
C VAL A 37 8.67 -10.92 -3.28
N LEU A 38 8.74 -11.67 -2.17
CA LEU A 38 8.55 -13.12 -2.21
C LEU A 38 7.09 -13.50 -2.49
N PHE A 39 6.15 -13.02 -1.69
CA PHE A 39 4.75 -13.40 -1.81
C PHE A 39 4.03 -12.65 -2.93
N GLY A 40 4.40 -11.40 -3.20
CA GLY A 40 3.82 -10.61 -4.28
C GLY A 40 4.27 -11.07 -5.66
N LEU A 41 5.54 -11.45 -5.84
CA LEU A 41 5.97 -12.10 -7.09
C LEU A 41 5.35 -13.50 -7.23
N GLY A 42 5.27 -14.27 -6.14
CA GLY A 42 4.58 -15.56 -6.14
C GLY A 42 3.12 -15.43 -6.60
N GLN A 43 2.40 -14.46 -6.03
CA GLN A 43 1.04 -14.14 -6.44
C GLN A 43 1.01 -13.72 -7.93
N TRP A 44 1.90 -12.82 -8.37
CA TRP A 44 1.96 -12.40 -9.76
C TRP A 44 2.18 -13.55 -10.75
N LEU A 45 3.08 -14.49 -10.43
CA LEU A 45 3.33 -15.68 -11.24
C LEU A 45 2.12 -16.62 -11.29
N MET A 46 1.44 -16.81 -10.17
CA MET A 46 0.21 -17.61 -10.09
C MET A 46 -0.88 -17.02 -10.98
N TYR A 47 -1.12 -15.71 -10.88
CA TYR A 47 -2.06 -15.00 -11.74
C TYR A 47 -1.68 -15.11 -13.21
N ARG A 48 -0.40 -14.94 -13.57
CA ARG A 48 0.04 -15.09 -14.97
C ARG A 48 -0.26 -16.48 -15.55
N LYS A 49 -0.29 -17.52 -14.73
CA LYS A 49 -0.51 -18.90 -15.16
C LYS A 49 -1.99 -19.33 -15.14
N TYR A 50 -2.78 -18.85 -14.18
CA TYR A 50 -4.12 -19.37 -13.90
C TYR A 50 -5.24 -18.32 -13.96
N ALA A 51 -4.93 -17.06 -14.24
CA ALA A 51 -5.95 -16.01 -14.26
C ALA A 51 -6.94 -16.15 -15.41
N THR A 52 -8.19 -15.83 -15.13
CA THR A 52 -9.21 -15.55 -16.14
C THR A 52 -9.53 -14.05 -16.11
N GLU A 53 -9.72 -13.45 -17.28
CA GLU A 53 -10.10 -12.04 -17.39
C GLU A 53 -11.50 -11.82 -16.81
N THR A 54 -11.67 -10.73 -16.04
CA THR A 54 -12.97 -10.35 -15.50
C THR A 54 -13.73 -9.49 -16.49
N ASP A 55 -15.00 -9.80 -16.74
CA ASP A 55 -15.84 -9.02 -17.65
C ASP A 55 -15.92 -7.54 -17.26
N GLN A 56 -15.58 -6.66 -18.21
CA GLN A 56 -15.47 -5.21 -18.01
C GLN A 56 -16.80 -4.57 -17.62
N TYR A 57 -17.92 -5.18 -18.00
CA TYR A 57 -19.28 -4.69 -17.73
C TYR A 57 -19.64 -4.74 -16.24
N LEU A 58 -19.07 -5.70 -15.49
CA LEU A 58 -19.34 -5.90 -14.06
C LEU A 58 -18.40 -5.10 -13.14
N ARG A 59 -17.59 -4.19 -13.72
CA ARG A 59 -16.63 -3.37 -12.95
C ARG A 59 -17.24 -2.01 -12.61
N PRO A 60 -17.76 -1.81 -11.37
CA PRO A 60 -18.12 -0.48 -10.94
C PRO A 60 -16.89 0.44 -10.91
N LYS A 61 -17.07 1.68 -11.37
CA LYS A 61 -16.07 2.75 -11.22
C LYS A 61 -16.02 3.16 -9.74
N SER A 62 -15.15 2.54 -8.95
CA SER A 62 -14.99 2.92 -7.54
C SER A 62 -13.99 4.07 -7.40
N VAL A 63 -14.48 5.22 -6.90
CA VAL A 63 -13.64 6.38 -6.53
C VAL A 63 -12.60 5.99 -5.48
N LEU A 64 -12.96 5.09 -4.57
CA LEU A 64 -12.09 4.56 -3.52
C LEU A 64 -10.84 3.85 -4.07
N PHE A 65 -10.94 3.16 -5.21
CA PHE A 65 -9.76 2.59 -5.88
C PHE A 65 -8.85 3.68 -6.42
N GLY A 66 -9.42 4.75 -6.98
CA GLY A 66 -8.65 5.92 -7.43
C GLY A 66 -7.87 6.55 -6.27
N ILE A 67 -8.51 6.69 -5.11
CA ILE A 67 -7.86 7.19 -3.88
C ILE A 67 -6.73 6.24 -3.44
N GLN A 68 -6.95 4.93 -3.45
CA GLN A 68 -5.93 3.93 -3.07
C GLN A 68 -4.69 3.99 -3.99
N VAL A 69 -4.88 4.13 -5.30
CA VAL A 69 -3.78 4.30 -6.26
C VAL A 69 -3.07 5.63 -6.01
N ALA A 70 -3.81 6.72 -5.82
CA ALA A 70 -3.24 8.03 -5.55
C ALA A 70 -2.40 8.04 -4.27
N LEU A 71 -2.90 7.43 -3.18
CA LEU A 71 -2.17 7.31 -1.92
C LEU A 71 -0.90 6.45 -2.07
N SER A 72 -0.95 5.36 -2.84
CA SER A 72 0.23 4.53 -3.09
C SER A 72 1.31 5.27 -3.88
N ILE A 73 0.91 6.10 -4.87
CA ILE A 73 1.83 6.99 -5.59
C ILE A 73 2.39 8.06 -4.65
N LEU A 74 1.55 8.65 -3.81
CA LEU A 74 1.95 9.65 -2.83
C LEU A 74 3.00 9.09 -1.86
N MET A 75 2.87 7.84 -1.41
CA MET A 75 3.88 7.19 -0.56
C MET A 75 5.25 7.07 -1.25
N LEU A 76 5.27 6.79 -2.55
CA LEU A 76 6.51 6.80 -3.33
C LEU A 76 7.11 8.21 -3.43
N LEU A 77 6.27 9.22 -3.66
CA LEU A 77 6.71 10.62 -3.70
C LEU A 77 7.29 11.09 -2.36
N ILE A 78 6.70 10.66 -1.24
CA ILE A 78 7.22 10.95 0.11
C ILE A 78 8.60 10.31 0.30
N ALA A 79 8.80 9.08 -0.15
CA ALA A 79 10.12 8.43 -0.09
C ALA A 79 11.17 9.18 -0.92
N CYS A 80 10.80 9.68 -2.11
CA CYS A 80 11.66 10.55 -2.92
C CYS A 80 11.96 11.89 -2.21
N ALA A 81 10.94 12.54 -1.65
CA ALA A 81 11.11 13.80 -0.94
C ALA A 81 12.06 13.65 0.26
N ARG A 82 11.95 12.54 1.01
CA ARG A 82 12.82 12.23 2.15
C ARG A 82 14.29 12.15 1.74
N ILE A 83 14.62 11.38 0.70
CA ILE A 83 16.03 11.24 0.27
C ILE A 83 16.58 12.55 -0.33
N ILE A 84 15.75 13.33 -1.03
CA ILE A 84 16.14 14.66 -1.55
C ILE A 84 16.45 15.61 -0.40
N LEU A 85 15.61 15.63 0.63
CA LEU A 85 15.82 16.47 1.81
C LEU A 85 17.09 16.05 2.56
N GLN A 86 17.31 14.75 2.72
CA GLN A 86 18.53 14.21 3.31
C GLN A 86 19.78 14.54 2.49
N ALA A 87 19.69 14.55 1.15
CA ALA A 87 20.82 14.89 0.29
C ALA A 87 21.15 16.40 0.26
N THR A 88 20.15 17.27 0.45
CA THR A 88 20.29 18.72 0.24
C THR A 88 20.40 19.53 1.53
N VAL A 89 19.75 19.09 2.62
CA VAL A 89 19.55 19.91 3.83
C VAL A 89 20.13 19.27 5.11
N ILE A 90 20.26 17.93 5.20
CA ILE A 90 20.73 17.23 6.41
C ILE A 90 22.17 16.75 6.25
N GLY A 91 23.10 17.39 6.98
CA GLY A 91 24.41 16.85 7.35
C GLY A 91 25.42 16.63 6.21
N ASP A 92 26.42 17.51 6.09
CA ASP A 92 27.70 17.36 5.36
C ASP A 92 27.67 16.69 3.95
N HIS A 93 26.50 16.63 3.30
CA HIS A 93 26.28 15.94 2.02
C HIS A 93 26.64 14.43 2.04
N VAL A 94 26.60 13.78 3.21
CA VAL A 94 26.99 12.37 3.35
C VAL A 94 25.76 11.46 3.36
N LEU A 95 25.53 10.78 2.24
CA LEU A 95 24.49 9.75 2.12
C LEU A 95 24.95 8.45 2.79
N TYR A 96 24.20 8.01 3.82
CA TYR A 96 24.45 6.74 4.51
C TYR A 96 23.77 5.57 3.81
N GLY A 97 24.34 4.36 3.98
CA GLY A 97 23.86 3.15 3.32
C GLY A 97 22.41 2.77 3.65
N TYR A 98 21.97 2.98 4.90
CA TYR A 98 20.59 2.67 5.30
C TYR A 98 19.54 3.55 4.58
N MET A 99 19.87 4.80 4.26
CA MET A 99 18.98 5.72 3.53
C MET A 99 18.76 5.25 2.09
N ILE A 100 19.84 4.79 1.44
CA ILE A 100 19.81 4.23 0.09
C ILE A 100 18.98 2.94 0.08
N LEU A 101 19.17 2.08 1.08
CA LEU A 101 18.39 0.84 1.21
C LEU A 101 16.90 1.14 1.42
N TYR A 102 16.55 2.06 2.33
CA TYR A 102 15.18 2.49 2.54
C TYR A 102 14.53 2.96 1.23
N PHE A 103 15.21 3.85 0.50
CA PHE A 103 14.71 4.38 -0.77
C PHE A 103 14.57 3.30 -1.84
N GLY A 104 15.60 2.48 -2.04
CA GLY A 104 15.60 1.40 -3.01
C GLY A 104 14.50 0.36 -2.75
N CYS A 105 14.32 -0.04 -1.49
CA CYS A 105 13.23 -0.93 -1.09
C CYS A 105 11.86 -0.32 -1.38
N ASN A 106 11.62 0.93 -1.01
CA ASN A 106 10.35 1.61 -1.28
C ASN A 106 10.08 1.75 -2.79
N LEU A 107 11.12 2.07 -3.57
CA LEU A 107 11.03 2.20 -5.03
C LEU A 107 10.61 0.89 -5.71
N VAL A 108 10.93 -0.26 -5.13
CA VAL A 108 10.49 -1.57 -5.63
C VAL A 108 9.12 -1.97 -5.05
N CYS A 109 8.91 -1.77 -3.75
CA CYS A 109 7.71 -2.23 -3.04
C CYS A 109 6.43 -1.54 -3.52
N TRP A 110 6.46 -0.21 -3.69
CA TRP A 110 5.25 0.55 -4.05
C TRP A 110 4.75 0.24 -5.47
N PRO A 111 5.61 0.19 -6.51
CA PRO A 111 5.18 -0.25 -7.83
C PRO A 111 4.72 -1.71 -7.87
N LEU A 112 5.36 -2.61 -7.12
CA LEU A 112 4.93 -4.01 -7.04
C LEU A 112 3.55 -4.13 -6.38
N SER A 113 3.34 -3.43 -5.26
CA SER A 113 2.03 -3.33 -4.60
C SER A 113 0.96 -2.79 -5.56
N LEU A 114 1.23 -1.69 -6.27
CA LEU A 114 0.32 -1.15 -7.27
C LEU A 114 0.02 -2.17 -8.37
N ARG A 115 1.03 -2.86 -8.89
CA ARG A 115 0.87 -3.87 -9.94
C ARG A 115 -0.05 -5.00 -9.49
N ILE A 116 0.08 -5.46 -8.25
CA ILE A 116 -0.79 -6.50 -7.67
C ILE A 116 -2.21 -5.97 -7.49
N VAL A 117 -2.39 -4.74 -7.00
CA VAL A 117 -3.71 -4.10 -6.89
C VAL A 117 -4.42 -4.03 -8.26
N PHE A 118 -3.70 -3.69 -9.33
CA PHE A 118 -4.24 -3.73 -10.70
C PHE A 118 -4.55 -5.16 -11.18
N LEU A 119 -3.72 -6.12 -10.80
CA LEU A 119 -3.88 -7.52 -11.15
C LEU A 119 -5.14 -8.12 -10.50
N GLU A 120 -5.31 -7.92 -9.19
CA GLU A 120 -6.50 -8.36 -8.45
C GLU A 120 -7.79 -7.72 -8.96
N ARG A 121 -7.70 -6.52 -9.53
CA ARG A 121 -8.86 -5.88 -10.15
C ARG A 121 -9.20 -6.50 -11.51
N ASN A 122 -8.19 -6.79 -12.34
CA ASN A 122 -8.34 -7.23 -13.73
C ASN A 122 -8.57 -8.73 -13.89
N TYR A 123 -8.11 -9.52 -12.94
CA TYR A 123 -8.05 -10.96 -13.06
C TYR A 123 -8.66 -11.61 -11.82
N LEU A 124 -9.42 -12.69 -12.05
CA LEU A 124 -9.96 -13.53 -10.98
C LEU A 124 -9.24 -14.87 -11.03
N LEU A 125 -8.92 -15.41 -9.85
CA LEU A 125 -8.46 -16.79 -9.74
C LEU A 125 -9.66 -17.75 -9.82
N PRO A 126 -9.49 -18.97 -10.36
CA PRO A 126 -10.54 -19.99 -10.42
C PRO A 126 -11.02 -20.50 -9.06
N THR A 127 -10.36 -20.11 -7.96
CA THR A 127 -10.66 -20.59 -6.60
C THR A 127 -11.28 -19.46 -5.78
N VAL A 128 -12.40 -19.78 -5.11
CA VAL A 128 -13.30 -18.98 -4.27
C VAL A 128 -13.22 -17.44 -4.35
N PRO A 129 -14.33 -16.74 -4.65
CA PRO A 129 -14.37 -15.28 -4.65
C PRO A 129 -14.13 -14.75 -3.23
N THR A 130 -12.91 -14.33 -2.95
CA THR A 130 -12.62 -13.61 -1.71
C THR A 130 -13.27 -12.24 -1.81
N ARG A 131 -14.15 -11.94 -0.85
CA ARG A 131 -14.89 -10.66 -0.76
C ARG A 131 -13.99 -9.47 -0.40
N GLY A 132 -12.68 -9.59 -0.63
CA GLY A 132 -11.63 -8.73 -0.11
C GLY A 132 -10.35 -8.78 -0.97
N HIS A 133 -9.47 -7.80 -0.77
CA HIS A 133 -8.11 -7.80 -1.34
C HIS A 133 -7.36 -9.08 -0.95
N GLY A 134 -6.37 -9.46 -1.76
CA GLY A 134 -5.50 -10.59 -1.45
C GLY A 134 -4.83 -10.39 -0.09
N VAL A 135 -4.76 -11.47 0.69
CA VAL A 135 -4.15 -11.48 2.04
C VAL A 135 -2.72 -10.92 2.00
N VAL A 136 -1.99 -11.15 0.91
CA VAL A 136 -0.63 -10.64 0.70
C VAL A 136 -0.59 -9.10 0.74
N LEU A 137 -1.47 -8.41 0.03
CA LEU A 137 -1.51 -6.93 0.05
C LEU A 137 -1.91 -6.38 1.42
N LEU A 138 -2.88 -7.02 2.08
CA LEU A 138 -3.35 -6.60 3.40
C LEU A 138 -2.23 -6.74 4.45
N VAL A 139 -1.52 -7.86 4.46
CA VAL A 139 -0.37 -8.07 5.35
C VAL A 139 0.74 -7.07 5.03
N PHE A 140 1.02 -6.80 3.75
CA PHE A 140 2.01 -5.78 3.36
C PHE A 140 1.67 -4.39 3.92
N TRP A 141 0.44 -3.90 3.72
CA TRP A 141 0.03 -2.60 4.28
C TRP A 141 0.03 -2.60 5.81
N THR A 142 -0.27 -3.74 6.43
CA THR A 142 -0.18 -3.89 7.89
C THR A 142 1.27 -3.76 8.35
N LEU A 143 2.23 -4.43 7.70
CA LEU A 143 3.65 -4.33 8.04
C LEU A 143 4.17 -2.89 7.88
N VAL A 144 3.77 -2.20 6.81
CA VAL A 144 4.07 -0.78 6.62
C VAL A 144 3.48 0.04 7.77
N PHE A 145 2.21 -0.15 8.10
CA PHE A 145 1.57 0.57 9.22
C PHE A 145 2.25 0.28 10.57
N VAL A 146 2.62 -0.97 10.85
CA VAL A 146 3.36 -1.35 12.05
C VAL A 146 4.71 -0.63 12.10
N SER A 147 5.42 -0.51 10.96
CA SER A 147 6.68 0.23 10.91
C SER A 147 6.53 1.73 11.25
N GLU A 148 5.42 2.35 10.82
CA GLU A 148 5.09 3.74 11.15
C GLU A 148 4.75 3.91 12.64
N ASN A 149 4.05 2.95 13.24
CA ASN A 149 3.78 2.94 14.68
C ASN A 149 5.07 2.71 15.49
N LEU A 150 5.98 1.88 14.98
CA LEU A 150 7.27 1.64 15.65
C LEU A 150 8.12 2.90 15.67
N ALA A 151 8.12 3.65 14.57
CA ALA A 151 8.64 5.00 14.56
C ALA A 151 7.89 5.81 15.62
N PHE A 152 6.57 5.98 15.55
CA PHE A 152 5.82 6.77 16.55
C PHE A 152 6.13 6.40 18.01
N LEU A 153 6.32 5.14 18.38
CA LEU A 153 6.67 4.75 19.75
C LEU A 153 8.04 5.26 20.22
N ASN A 154 8.94 5.55 19.29
CA ASN A 154 10.28 6.05 19.56
C ASN A 154 10.31 7.56 19.93
N LEU A 155 9.14 8.21 20.06
CA LEU A 155 8.93 9.65 20.31
C LEU A 155 9.72 10.25 21.49
N ARG A 156 10.20 9.42 22.41
CA ARG A 156 10.87 9.83 23.65
C ARG A 156 12.39 9.97 23.52
N ASN A 157 12.95 9.73 22.32
CA ASN A 157 14.37 9.91 22.08
C ASN A 157 14.67 11.37 21.68
N GLU A 158 15.54 12.03 22.43
CA GLU A 158 15.90 13.45 22.24
C GLU A 158 16.77 13.66 20.98
N ASP A 159 17.46 12.63 20.49
CA ASP A 159 18.26 12.68 19.26
C ASP A 159 17.41 12.59 17.97
N TRP A 160 16.09 12.57 18.13
CA TRP A 160 15.15 12.37 17.03
C TRP A 160 14.59 13.71 16.54
N TRP A 161 13.97 13.77 15.34
CA TRP A 161 13.42 15.00 14.72
C TRP A 161 12.28 15.68 15.52
N PHE A 162 12.03 15.25 16.76
CA PHE A 162 11.00 15.73 17.67
C PHE A 162 11.43 16.92 18.52
N ASP A 163 12.71 17.27 18.54
CA ASP A 163 13.18 18.50 19.22
C ASP A 163 12.68 19.77 18.49
N LEU A 164 12.24 19.66 17.23
CA LEU A 164 11.61 20.72 16.40
C LEU A 164 12.39 22.06 16.35
N SER A 165 13.66 22.04 16.76
CA SER A 165 14.49 23.22 16.95
C SER A 165 14.96 23.77 15.60
N THR A 166 15.17 22.90 14.60
CA THR A 166 15.60 23.28 13.26
C THR A 166 14.47 23.17 12.22
N ILE A 167 14.53 23.98 11.16
CA ILE A 167 13.60 23.90 10.01
C ILE A 167 13.62 22.50 9.39
N THR A 168 14.78 21.87 9.40
CA THR A 168 15.02 20.51 8.93
C THR A 168 14.19 19.48 9.68
N ASP A 169 14.16 19.55 11.01
CA ASP A 169 13.41 18.64 11.88
C ASP A 169 11.91 18.81 11.65
N LYS A 170 11.45 20.05 11.45
CA LYS A 170 10.04 20.34 11.12
C LYS A 170 9.62 19.69 9.80
N LEU A 171 10.47 19.73 8.78
CA LEU A 171 10.17 19.12 7.49
C LEU A 171 10.16 17.58 7.58
N GLU A 172 11.12 16.97 8.29
CA GLU A 172 11.12 15.53 8.52
C GLU A 172 9.86 15.08 9.31
N PHE A 173 9.46 15.85 10.31
CA PHE A 173 8.26 15.62 11.09
C PHE A 173 6.97 15.72 10.24
N VAL A 174 6.86 16.73 9.37
CA VAL A 174 5.71 16.86 8.46
C VAL A 174 5.65 15.70 7.46
N LEU A 175 6.79 15.30 6.89
CA LEU A 175 6.86 14.13 6.01
C LEU A 175 6.46 12.85 6.75
N PHE A 176 6.87 12.70 8.01
CA PHE A 176 6.46 11.59 8.86
C PHE A 176 4.95 11.57 9.12
N ILE A 177 4.34 12.70 9.50
CA ILE A 177 2.88 12.78 9.69
C ILE A 177 2.15 12.43 8.39
N LEU A 178 2.59 12.99 7.27
CA LEU A 178 1.97 12.73 5.98
C LEU A 178 2.03 11.25 5.62
N ARG A 179 3.19 10.61 5.83
CA ARG A 179 3.41 9.17 5.63
C ARG A 179 2.51 8.34 6.55
N TYR A 180 2.41 8.70 7.82
CA TYR A 180 1.58 8.03 8.82
C TYR A 180 0.10 8.06 8.43
N VAL A 181 -0.43 9.26 8.12
CA VAL A 181 -1.84 9.43 7.72
C VAL A 181 -2.14 8.68 6.43
N CYS A 182 -1.27 8.77 5.42
CA CYS A 182 -1.43 8.02 4.16
C CYS A 182 -1.42 6.51 4.39
N GLY A 183 -0.51 6.01 5.24
CA GLY A 183 -0.43 4.60 5.64
C GLY A 183 -1.71 4.12 6.34
N CYS A 184 -2.25 4.91 7.29
CA CYS A 184 -3.54 4.64 7.94
C CYS A 184 -4.67 4.51 6.92
N PHE A 185 -4.79 5.47 6.00
CA PHE A 185 -5.84 5.44 4.98
C PHE A 185 -5.69 4.23 4.05
N LEU A 186 -4.46 3.90 3.61
CA LEU A 186 -4.19 2.72 2.79
C LEU A 186 -4.59 1.43 3.50
N PHE A 187 -4.29 1.31 4.80
CA PHE A 187 -4.69 0.15 5.59
C PHE A 187 -6.21 0.02 5.69
N ILE A 188 -6.93 1.10 6.02
CA ILE A 188 -8.40 1.11 6.12
C ILE A 188 -9.04 0.78 4.76
N LEU A 189 -8.53 1.35 3.68
CA LEU A 189 -9.01 1.04 2.31
C LEU A 189 -8.73 -0.42 1.94
N GLY A 190 -7.58 -0.95 2.35
CA GLY A 190 -7.22 -2.36 2.18
C GLY A 190 -8.21 -3.31 2.84
N LEU A 191 -8.69 -2.99 4.05
CA LEU A 191 -9.72 -3.76 4.75
C LEU A 191 -11.09 -3.67 4.08
N LYS A 192 -11.44 -2.50 3.53
CA LYS A 192 -12.75 -2.26 2.91
C LYS A 192 -12.87 -2.84 1.49
N ALA A 193 -11.75 -3.21 0.85
CA ALA A 193 -11.65 -3.80 -0.49
C ALA A 193 -12.68 -3.26 -1.52
N PRO A 194 -12.72 -1.94 -1.76
CA PRO A 194 -13.84 -1.26 -2.41
C PRO A 194 -13.90 -1.44 -3.95
N GLY A 195 -13.18 -2.42 -4.49
CA GLY A 195 -13.00 -2.62 -5.93
C GLY A 195 -13.44 -3.98 -6.48
N ILE A 196 -13.91 -4.90 -5.63
CA ILE A 196 -14.35 -6.24 -6.05
C ILE A 196 -15.88 -6.23 -6.14
N SER A 197 -16.42 -6.53 -7.32
CA SER A 197 -17.86 -6.67 -7.52
C SER A 197 -18.39 -7.77 -6.61
N THR A 198 -19.37 -7.44 -5.78
CA THR A 198 -19.93 -8.43 -4.86
C THR A 198 -20.87 -9.32 -5.66
N LEU A 199 -20.97 -10.61 -5.34
CA LEU A 199 -21.96 -11.53 -5.94
C LEU A 199 -23.40 -11.01 -5.85
N ARG A 200 -23.68 -10.10 -4.90
CA ARG A 200 -24.95 -9.37 -4.78
C ARG A 200 -25.23 -8.44 -5.96
N ASP A 201 -24.19 -7.84 -6.54
CA ASP A 201 -24.31 -7.01 -7.75
C ASP A 201 -24.61 -7.90 -8.97
N TYR A 202 -24.01 -9.10 -9.05
CA TYR A 202 -24.34 -10.10 -10.06
C TYR A 202 -25.80 -10.56 -9.99
N VAL A 203 -26.32 -10.86 -8.80
CA VAL A 203 -27.72 -11.28 -8.60
C VAL A 203 -28.69 -10.14 -8.93
N ASN A 204 -28.37 -8.90 -8.57
CA ASN A 204 -29.21 -7.74 -8.90
C ASN A 204 -29.25 -7.46 -10.41
N PHE A 205 -28.12 -7.60 -11.13
CA PHE A 205 -28.09 -7.48 -12.60
C PHE A 205 -28.81 -8.63 -13.30
N GLY A 206 -28.66 -9.88 -12.82
CA GLY A 206 -29.41 -11.03 -13.33
C GLY A 206 -30.92 -10.93 -13.07
N GLY A 207 -31.32 -10.26 -11.98
CA GLY A 207 -32.71 -9.95 -11.68
C GLY A 207 -33.33 -8.89 -12.59
N THR A 208 -32.53 -7.97 -13.15
CA THR A 208 -33.04 -6.94 -14.08
C THR A 208 -33.22 -7.44 -15.50
N ILE A 209 -32.54 -8.52 -15.90
CA ILE A 209 -32.74 -9.17 -17.21
C ILE A 209 -34.01 -10.04 -17.22
N ASN A 210 -34.44 -10.50 -16.04
CA ASN A 210 -35.60 -11.39 -15.89
C ASN A 210 -36.91 -10.66 -15.55
N ASP A 211 -37.02 -9.34 -15.72
CA ASP A 211 -38.31 -8.65 -15.65
C ASP A 211 -39.10 -8.96 -16.94
N PRO A 212 -40.11 -9.85 -16.92
CA PRO A 212 -41.01 -10.04 -18.04
C PRO A 212 -42.12 -8.99 -17.87
N LEU A 213 -41.84 -7.74 -18.21
CA LEU A 213 -42.87 -6.70 -18.31
C LEU A 213 -43.15 -6.30 -19.76
N VAL A 214 -42.89 -7.21 -20.70
CA VAL A 214 -43.48 -7.19 -22.05
C VAL A 214 -43.96 -8.60 -22.38
N THR A 215 -45.05 -9.03 -21.76
CA THR A 215 -45.88 -10.13 -22.24
C THR A 215 -47.20 -10.04 -21.46
N ASP A 216 -48.16 -9.35 -22.06
CA ASP A 216 -49.59 -9.71 -22.10
C ASP A 216 -50.42 -8.48 -22.48
N ASP A 217 -50.50 -8.24 -23.80
CA ASP A 217 -51.68 -7.63 -24.41
C ASP A 217 -51.77 -8.08 -25.88
N VAL A 218 -51.84 -9.39 -26.08
CA VAL A 218 -52.41 -10.00 -27.30
C VAL A 218 -53.35 -11.11 -26.85
N SER A 219 -54.46 -10.72 -26.23
CA SER A 219 -55.63 -11.59 -26.12
C SER A 219 -56.45 -11.44 -27.41
N GLU A 220 -56.20 -12.37 -28.34
CA GLU A 220 -57.24 -13.24 -28.89
C GLU A 220 -58.65 -12.62 -28.96
N HIS A 221 -59.00 -12.06 -30.12
CA HIS A 221 -60.40 -12.02 -30.55
C HIS A 221 -60.53 -12.86 -31.81
N ASP A 222 -60.94 -14.10 -31.58
CA ASP A 222 -61.39 -15.06 -32.59
C ASP A 222 -62.47 -14.45 -33.49
N GLN A 223 -62.27 -14.62 -34.80
CA GLN A 223 -63.34 -14.65 -35.81
C GLN A 223 -64.15 -15.94 -35.65
N PRO A 224 -65.43 -15.94 -36.03
CA PRO A 224 -65.77 -16.23 -37.43
C PRO A 224 -66.52 -15.10 -38.15
#